data_AF-A0A0R2I163-F1
#
_entry.id   AF-A0A0R2I163-F1
#
_cell.length_a   1.000
_cell.length_b   1.000
_cell.length_c   1.000
_cell.angle_alpha   90.00
_cell.angle_beta   90.00
_cell.angle_gamma   90.00
#
_symmetry.space_group_name_H-M   'P 1'
#
loop_
_entity.id
_entity.type
_entity.pdbx_description
1 polymer ?
#
loop_
_entity_poly.entity_id
_entity_poly.type
_entity_poly.pdbx_seq_one_letter_code
_entity_poly.pdbx_strand_id
1 'polypeptide(L)' 'MKKEHGQVTGLIWRGVEDVALYKRLEKYAKNHELTVAEAAKQLIRQGLNQKK' A
#
# COMPACT_ATOMS: atom_id res chain seq x y z
N MET A 1 19.73 -10.60 10.09
CA MET A 1 18.57 -9.68 10.06
C MET A 1 17.35 -10.42 10.60
N LYS A 2 16.81 -10.01 11.76
CA LYS A 2 15.60 -10.60 12.35
C LYS A 2 14.39 -10.03 11.60
N LYS A 3 13.74 -10.82 10.75
CA LYS A 3 12.47 -10.44 10.13
C LYS A 3 11.37 -10.65 11.16
N GLU A 4 10.64 -9.59 11.51
CA GLU A 4 9.53 -9.66 12.46
C GLU A 4 8.40 -10.56 11.93
N HIS A 5 7.77 -11.31 12.84
CA HIS A 5 6.61 -12.14 12.53
C HIS A 5 5.47 -11.24 12.01
N GLY A 6 5.04 -11.44 10.76
CA GLY A 6 3.99 -10.65 10.11
C GLY A 6 4.47 -9.71 9.00
N GLN A 7 5.76 -9.72 8.64
CA GLN A 7 6.27 -8.96 7.51
C GLN A 7 5.75 -9.55 6.18
N VAL A 8 4.70 -8.94 5.61
CA VAL A 8 4.31 -9.19 4.21
C VAL A 8 5.43 -8.63 3.33
N THR A 9 6.23 -9.51 2.73
CA THR A 9 7.47 -9.16 2.01
C THR A 9 7.28 -8.68 0.58
N GLY A 10 6.04 -8.51 0.10
CA GLY A 10 5.79 -7.87 -1.20
C GLY A 10 4.34 -8.00 -1.65
N LEU A 11 3.76 -6.90 -2.15
CA LEU A 11 2.58 -6.99 -3.02
C LEU A 11 3.05 -7.52 -4.38
N ILE A 12 2.52 -8.68 -4.79
CA ILE A 12 2.77 -9.23 -6.13
C ILE A 12 1.69 -8.66 -7.06
N TRP A 13 2.07 -7.68 -7.87
CA TRP A 13 1.23 -7.09 -8.91
C TRP A 13 1.19 -8.06 -10.11
N ARG A 14 0.05 -8.73 -10.35
CA ARG A 14 -0.04 -9.86 -11.31
C ARG A 14 -0.69 -9.49 -12.65
N GLY A 15 -1.06 -8.22 -12.87
CA GLY A 15 -1.66 -7.76 -14.12
C GLY A 15 -1.47 -6.27 -14.44
N VAL A 16 -1.94 -5.85 -15.61
CA VAL A 16 -1.90 -4.45 -16.05
C VAL A 16 -2.71 -3.53 -15.13
N GLU A 17 -3.80 -4.03 -14.56
CA GLU A 17 -4.65 -3.32 -13.59
C GLU A 17 -3.92 -3.11 -12.25
N ASP A 18 -3.20 -4.12 -11.80
CA ASP A 18 -2.34 -4.07 -10.62
C ASP A 18 -1.23 -3.00 -10.79
N VAL A 19 -0.57 -2.96 -11.95
CA VAL A 19 0.44 -1.93 -12.24
C VAL A 19 -0.17 -0.53 -12.26
N ALA A 20 -1.37 -0.37 -12.83
CA ALA A 20 -2.08 0.91 -12.82
C ALA A 20 -2.45 1.34 -11.39
N LEU A 21 -2.87 0.39 -10.54
CA LEU A 21 -3.17 0.63 -9.13
C LEU A 21 -1.91 1.02 -8.35
N TYR A 22 -0.78 0.33 -8.57
CA TYR A 22 0.51 0.71 -7.99
C TYR A 22 0.92 2.13 -8.36
N LYS A 23 0.84 2.50 -9.64
CA LYS A 23 1.18 3.87 -10.10
C LYS A 23 0.28 4.93 -9.44
N ARG A 24 -1.01 4.64 -9.26
CA ARG A 24 -1.92 5.54 -8.54
C ARG A 24 -1.52 5.66 -7.06
N LEU A 25 -1.20 4.54 -6.42
CA LEU A 25 -0.76 4.51 -5.02
C LEU A 25 0.59 5.23 -4.83
N GLU A 26 1.53 5.08 -5.76
CA GLU A 26 2.82 5.77 -5.76
C GLU A 26 2.64 7.28 -5.88
N LYS A 27 1.77 7.74 -6.80
CA LYS A 27 1.44 9.15 -6.93
C LYS A 27 0.81 9.71 -5.66
N TYR A 28 -0.11 8.98 -5.05
CA TYR A 28 -0.70 9.35 -3.76
C TYR A 28 0.40 9.45 -2.69
N ALA A 29 1.26 8.44 -2.56
CA ALA A 29 2.33 8.43 -1.57
C ALA A 29 3.26 9.65 -1.74
N LYS A 30 3.65 9.97 -2.98
CA LYS A 30 4.47 11.15 -3.30
C LYS A 30 3.80 12.47 -2.90
N ASN A 31 2.50 12.61 -3.15
CA ASN A 31 1.75 13.82 -2.80
C ASN A 31 1.61 14.03 -1.29
N HIS A 32 1.73 12.95 -0.51
CA HIS A 32 1.58 12.96 0.94
C HIS A 32 2.93 12.79 1.67
N GLU A 33 4.05 12.81 0.94
CA GLU A 33 5.40 12.60 1.49
C GLU A 33 5.54 11.25 2.24
N LEU A 34 4.81 10.24 1.79
CA LEU A 34 4.78 8.89 2.37
C LEU A 34 5.55 7.90 1.51
N THR A 35 5.99 6.80 2.12
CA THR A 35 6.36 5.61 1.33
C THR A 35 5.10 4.92 0.78
N VAL A 36 5.23 4.20 -0.33
CA VAL A 36 4.13 3.43 -0.93
C VAL A 36 3.47 2.46 0.07
N ALA A 37 4.28 1.85 0.95
CA ALA A 37 3.81 0.94 1.98
C ALA A 37 3.01 1.66 3.08
N GLU A 38 3.43 2.86 3.48
CA GLU A 38 2.69 3.67 4.45
C GLU A 38 1.37 4.17 3.88
N ALA A 39 1.39 4.67 2.65
CA ALA A 39 0.19 5.04 1.91
C ALA A 39 -0.81 3.88 1.81
N ALA A 40 -0.34 2.67 1.47
CA ALA A 40 -1.18 1.48 1.42
C ALA A 40 -1.82 1.18 2.78
N LYS A 41 -1.01 1.15 3.86
CA LYS A 41 -1.51 0.90 5.22
C LYS A 41 -2.54 1.94 5.64
N GLN A 42 -2.32 3.22 5.32
CA GLN A 42 -3.23 4.29 5.65
C GLN A 42 -4.57 4.16 4.92
N LEU A 43 -4.53 3.92 3.61
CA LEU A 43 -5.74 3.73 2.80
C LEU A 43 -6.54 2.50 3.25
N ILE A 44 -5.86 1.40 3.59
CA ILE A 44 -6.50 0.21 4.15
C ILE A 44 -7.17 0.53 5.49
N ARG A 45 -6.47 1.22 6.40
CA ARG A 45 -7.04 1.64 7.70
C ARG A 45 -8.26 2.54 7.51
N GLN A 46 -8.20 3.51 6.61
CA GLN A 46 -9.33 4.39 6.30
C GLN A 46 -10.53 3.61 5.74
N GLY A 47 -10.30 2.72 4.77
CA GLY A 47 -11.37 1.90 4.18
C GLY A 47 -12.01 0.93 5.18
N LEU A 48 -11.22 0.37 6.11
CA LEU A 48 -11.74 -0.50 7.16
C LEU A 48 -12.49 0.26 8.26
N ASN A 49 -12.05 1.48 8.60
CA ASN A 49 -12.69 2.31 9.63
C ASN A 49 -13.96 3.03 9.14
N GLN A 50 -14.15 3.20 7.83
CA GLN A 50 -15.39 3.78 7.26
C GLN A 50 -16.56 2.80 7.17
N LYS A 51 -16.36 1.51 7.48
CA LYS A 51 -17.42 0.49 7.50
C LYS A 51 -18.14 0.38 8.87
N LYS A 52 -18.08 1.43 9.69
CA LYS A 52 -18.70 1.46 11.02
C LYS A 52 -19.92 2.37 11.07
#